data_AF-A0A920UI28-F1
#
_entry.id   AF-A0A920UI28-F1
#
_cell.length_a   1.000
_cell.length_b   1.000
_cell.length_c   1.000
_cell.angle_alpha   90.00
_cell.angle_beta   90.00
_cell.angle_gamma   90.00
#
_symmetry.space_group_name_H-M   'P 1'
#
loop_
_entity.id
_entity.type
_entity.pdbx_description
1 polymer ?
#
loop_
_entity_poly.entity_id
_entity_poly.type
_entity_poly.pdbx_seq_one_letter_code
_entity_poly.pdbx_strand_id
1 'polypeptide(L)' 'MEAIVRPVSWKEWPEASASIFKGFRSSAGEEMILKKNLFVEAVPARVSSAKNFTEEEMEEYRRPFRVPEHRLQH' A
#
# COMPACT_ATOMS: atom_id res chain seq x y z
N MET A 1 -11.60 -19.80 6.47
CA MET A 1 -11.78 -18.75 5.44
C MET A 1 -12.89 -17.86 5.95
N GLU A 2 -12.57 -16.66 6.42
CA GLU A 2 -13.57 -15.72 6.92
C GLU A 2 -14.19 -15.00 5.72
N ALA A 3 -15.50 -15.15 5.52
CA ALA A 3 -16.21 -14.43 4.46
C ALA A 3 -16.37 -12.95 4.84
N ILE A 4 -16.27 -12.04 3.87
CA ILE A 4 -16.74 -10.66 4.06
C ILE A 4 -18.27 -10.73 4.13
N VAL A 5 -18.81 -10.91 5.34
CA VAL A 5 -20.25 -11.11 5.58
C VAL A 5 -21.08 -9.83 5.50
N ARG A 6 -20.42 -8.66 5.48
CA ARG A 6 -21.06 -7.35 5.32
C ARG A 6 -20.08 -6.32 4.74
N PRO A 7 -20.56 -5.21 4.16
CA PRO A 7 -19.69 -4.11 3.75
C PRO A 7 -18.86 -3.59 4.93
N VAL A 8 -17.57 -3.40 4.70
CA VAL A 8 -16.64 -2.79 5.66
C VAL A 8 -16.58 -1.30 5.38
N SER A 9 -16.84 -0.48 6.39
CA SER A 9 -16.77 0.97 6.29
C SER A 9 -15.41 1.50 6.71
N TRP A 10 -15.07 2.72 6.25
CA TRP A 10 -13.84 3.41 6.64
C TRP A 10 -13.70 3.64 8.15
N LYS A 11 -14.81 3.67 8.89
CA LYS A 11 -14.83 3.89 10.35
C LYS A 11 -14.30 2.67 11.11
N GLU A 12 -14.25 1.51 10.47
CA GLU A 12 -13.81 0.25 11.06
C GLU A 12 -12.32 -0.03 10.80
N TRP A 13 -11.68 0.80 9.97
CA TRP A 13 -10.26 0.71 9.68
C TRP A 13 -9.45 1.49 10.70
N PRO A 14 -8.22 1.04 11.05
CA PRO A 14 -7.27 1.87 11.77
C PRO A 14 -7.08 3.21 11.04
N GLU A 15 -7.11 4.32 11.77
CA GLU A 15 -7.13 5.68 11.19
C GLU A 15 -5.94 5.92 10.24
N ALA A 16 -4.74 5.51 10.64
CA ALA A 16 -3.54 5.63 9.82
C ALA A 16 -3.62 4.87 8.49
N SER A 17 -4.26 3.70 8.49
CA SER A 17 -4.52 2.90 7.29
C SER A 17 -5.63 3.54 6.44
N ALA A 18 -6.74 3.95 7.06
CA ALA A 18 -7.83 4.62 6.35
C ALA A 18 -7.35 5.89 5.63
N SER A 19 -6.52 6.70 6.29
CA SER A 19 -5.98 7.94 5.74
C SER A 19 -5.09 7.70 4.51
N ILE A 20 -4.14 6.75 4.57
CA ILE A 20 -3.26 6.47 3.43
C ILE A 20 -4.02 5.91 2.22
N PHE A 21 -4.97 4.99 2.46
CA PHE A 21 -5.76 4.38 1.39
C PHE A 21 -6.80 5.33 0.79
N LYS A 22 -7.27 6.34 1.53
CA LYS A 22 -8.04 7.45 0.98
C LYS A 22 -7.15 8.37 0.16
N GLY A 23 -5.92 8.65 0.62
CA GLY A 23 -4.91 9.39 -0.12
C GLY A 23 -4.63 8.79 -1.51
N PHE A 24 -4.48 7.46 -1.57
CA PHE A 24 -4.30 6.73 -2.84
C PHE A 24 -5.50 6.82 -3.79
N ARG A 25 -6.72 7.03 -3.28
CA ARG A 25 -7.94 7.19 -4.08
C ARG A 25 -8.24 8.65 -4.45
N SER A 26 -7.39 9.58 -4.03
CA SER A 26 -7.51 10.99 -4.37
C SER A 26 -6.78 11.31 -5.68
N SER A 27 -6.94 12.53 -6.20
CA SER A 27 -6.19 13.00 -7.38
C SER A 27 -4.67 12.99 -7.20
N ALA A 28 -4.19 13.07 -5.94
CA ALA A 28 -2.77 12.96 -5.63
C ALA A 28 -2.26 11.51 -5.60
N GLY A 29 -3.17 10.52 -5.60
CA GLY A 29 -2.84 9.10 -5.47
C GLY A 29 -1.92 8.59 -6.58
N GLU A 30 -2.15 9.04 -7.80
CA GLU A 30 -1.30 8.69 -8.95
C GLU A 30 0.14 9.17 -8.75
N GLU A 31 0.35 10.41 -8.29
CA GLU A 31 1.68 10.91 -7.99
C GLU A 31 2.34 10.15 -6.82
N MET A 32 1.57 9.83 -5.78
CA MET A 32 2.05 9.08 -4.62
C MET A 32 2.53 7.67 -5.01
N ILE A 33 1.83 7.01 -5.93
CA ILE A 33 2.19 5.65 -6.39
C ILE A 33 3.29 5.73 -7.43
N LEU A 34 3.10 6.48 -8.51
CA LEU A 34 3.99 6.47 -9.67
C LEU A 34 5.33 7.17 -9.37
N LYS A 35 5.33 8.31 -8.69
CA LYS A 35 6.59 9.03 -8.41
C LYS A 35 7.24 8.58 -7.11
N LYS A 36 6.45 8.44 -6.04
CA LYS A 36 6.99 8.21 -4.68
C LYS A 36 7.04 6.74 -4.28
N ASN A 37 6.57 5.81 -5.11
CA ASN A 37 6.49 4.37 -4.81
C ASN A 37 5.83 4.06 -3.46
N LEU A 38 4.96 4.96 -2.97
CA LEU A 38 4.55 4.98 -1.56
C LEU A 38 3.74 3.73 -1.17
N PHE A 39 3.11 3.09 -2.15
CA PHE A 39 2.40 1.84 -1.92
C PHE A 39 3.36 0.72 -1.46
N VAL A 40 4.48 0.54 -2.18
CA VAL A 40 5.47 -0.50 -1.88
C VAL A 40 6.24 -0.17 -0.59
N GLU A 41 6.52 1.11 -0.33
CA GLU A 41 7.26 1.51 0.88
C GLU A 41 6.40 1.45 2.16
N ALA A 42 5.11 1.77 2.09
CA ALA A 42 4.30 1.98 3.29
C ALA A 42 3.28 0.88 3.57
N VAL A 43 2.79 0.17 2.54
CA VAL A 43 1.72 -0.83 2.73
C VAL A 43 2.22 -2.13 3.35
N PRO A 44 3.36 -2.74 2.94
CA PRO A 44 3.82 -4.01 3.51
C PRO A 44 3.93 -3.97 5.04
N ALA A 45 4.58 -2.94 5.58
CA ALA A 45 4.73 -2.74 7.03
C ALA A 45 3.41 -2.53 7.79
N ARG A 46 2.32 -2.14 7.09
CA ARG A 46 1.01 -1.87 7.69
C ARG A 46 0.04 -3.04 7.60
N VAL A 47 0.18 -3.90 6.59
CA VAL A 47 -0.73 -5.03 6.36
C VAL A 47 -0.15 -6.37 6.81
N SER A 48 1.17 -6.45 6.95
CA SER A 48 1.83 -7.65 7.44
C SER A 48 1.79 -7.71 8.96
N SER A 49 1.67 -8.93 9.48
CA SER A 49 1.91 -9.20 10.91
C SER A 49 3.38 -9.01 11.30
N ALA A 50 4.29 -8.97 10.32
CA ALA A 50 5.70 -8.67 10.53
C ALA A 50 5.87 -7.19 10.88
N LYS A 51 6.36 -6.93 12.09
CA LYS A 51 6.48 -5.56 12.62
C LYS A 51 7.65 -4.76 12.02
N ASN A 52 8.68 -5.45 11.54
CA ASN A 52 9.88 -4.84 10.97
C ASN A 52 10.37 -5.70 9.81
N PHE A 53 10.31 -5.16 8.59
CA PHE A 53 10.99 -5.77 7.45
C PHE A 53 12.45 -5.36 7.46
N THR A 54 13.35 -6.29 7.15
CA THR A 54 14.75 -5.96 6.87
C THR A 54 14.86 -5.20 5.55
N GLU A 55 15.99 -4.52 5.33
CA GLU A 55 16.24 -3.84 4.07
C GLU A 55 16.24 -4.82 2.88
N GLU A 56 16.73 -6.05 3.10
CA GLU A 56 16.76 -7.12 2.10
C GLU A 56 15.34 -7.58 1.73
N GLU A 57 14.46 -7.70 2.71
CA GLU A 57 13.05 -8.05 2.46
C GLU A 57 12.31 -6.93 1.73
N MET A 58 12.55 -5.66 2.13
CA MET A 58 12.00 -4.51 1.43
C MET A 58 12.54 -4.39 0.00
N GLU A 59 13.79 -4.77 -0.24
CA GLU A 59 14.37 -4.78 -1.57
C GLU A 59 13.64 -5.75 -2.50
N GLU A 60 13.23 -6.93 -2.03
CA GLU A 60 12.41 -7.84 -2.84
C GLU A 60 11.04 -7.25 -3.20
N TYR A 61 10.42 -6.49 -2.28
CA TYR A 61 9.19 -5.75 -2.61
C TYR A 61 9.44 -4.63 -3.63
N ARG A 62 10.59 -3.95 -3.58
CA ARG A 62 10.95 -2.88 -4.52
C ARG A 62 11.37 -3.40 -5.88
N ARG A 63 12.03 -4.55 -5.96
CA ARG A 63 12.64 -5.13 -7.16
C ARG A 63 11.74 -5.05 -8.41
N PRO A 64 10.46 -5.49 -8.38
CA PRO A 64 9.59 -5.39 -9.56
C PRO A 64 9.17 -3.95 -9.91
N PHE A 65 9.16 -3.02 -8.96
CA PHE A 65 8.63 -1.67 -9.09
C PHE A 65 9.70 -0.56 -9.07
N ARG A 66 10.97 -0.90 -9.30
CA ARG A 66 12.08 0.07 -9.37
C ARG A 66 11.89 1.11 -10.49
N VAL A 67 11.28 0.68 -11.59
CA VAL A 67 11.01 1.50 -12.78
C VAL A 67 9.57 2.03 -12.70
N PRO A 68 9.33 3.36 -12.82
CA PRO A 68 7.99 3.94 -12.71
C PRO A 68 6.95 3.34 -13.65
N GLU A 69 7.35 2.96 -14.86
CA GLU A 69 6.53 2.35 -15.89
C GLU A 69 5.92 1.02 -15.43
N HIS A 70 6.60 0.28 -14.54
CA HIS A 70 6.09 -0.98 -13.99
C HIS A 70 5.00 -0.77 -12.91
N ARG A 71 4.74 0.48 -12.51
CA ARG A 71 3.72 0.82 -11.51
C ARG A 71 2.38 1.18 -12.16
N LEU A 72 2.33 1.25 -13.49
CA LEU A 72 1.11 1.48 -14.26
C LEU A 72 0.31 0.17 -14.38
N GLN A 73 -1.00 0.28 -14.25
CA GLN A 73 -1.90 -0.80 -14.63
C GLN A 73 -2.04 -0.80 -16.16
N HIS A 74 -1.71 -1.93 -16.80
CA HIS A 74 -1.99 -2.15 -18.22
C HIS A 74 -3.48 -2.37 -18.47
#